data_AF-A0A7W1RRH4-F1
#
_entry.id   AF-A0A7W1RRH4-F1
#
_cell.length_a   1.000
_cell.length_b   1.000
_cell.length_c   1.000
_cell.angle_alpha   90.00
_cell.angle_beta   90.00
_cell.angle_gamma   90.00
#
_symmetry.space_group_name_H-M   'P 1'
#
loop_
_entity.id
_entity.type
_entity.pdbx_description
1 polymer ?
#
loop_
_entity_poly.entity_id
_entity_poly.type
_entity_poly.pdbx_seq_one_letter_code
_entity_poly.pdbx_strand_id
1 'polypeptide(L)'
;MRHGTARGRLALAAAVVAALAVACGTETLDPNRVERVIKEGIEKQSGPGTIEVECPDDIEKRPGMRFTCTARTKGAEAPVEVVQGNDEGNIRWEIRPKSS
;
A
#
# COMPACT_ATOMS: atom_id res chain seq x y z
N MET A 1 46.52 19.72 -27.62
CA MET A 1 47.61 20.41 -26.90
C MET A 1 47.49 20.08 -25.41
N ARG A 2 48.56 19.50 -24.84
CA ARG A 2 49.00 19.49 -23.43
C ARG A 2 47.97 19.24 -22.31
N HIS A 3 47.62 17.97 -22.08
CA HIS A 3 47.51 17.43 -20.72
C HIS A 3 48.41 16.19 -20.64
N GLY A 4 49.37 16.23 -19.71
CA GLY A 4 50.41 15.22 -19.51
C GLY A 4 49.97 14.09 -18.59
N THR A 5 50.14 12.86 -19.10
CA THR A 5 50.48 11.59 -18.44
C THR A 5 50.22 11.38 -16.94
N ALA A 6 49.32 10.44 -16.63
CA ALA A 6 49.59 9.35 -15.70
C ALA A 6 48.84 8.09 -16.16
N ARG A 7 49.60 7.10 -16.63
CA ARG A 7 49.14 5.77 -17.03
C ARG A 7 48.96 4.93 -15.76
N GLY A 8 47.72 4.57 -15.42
CA GLY A 8 47.39 3.68 -14.31
C GLY A 8 46.33 2.67 -14.75
N ARG A 9 46.58 1.40 -14.51
CA ARG A 9 45.93 0.22 -15.10
C ARG A 9 44.46 0.06 -14.72
N LEU A 10 43.72 -0.58 -15.63
CA LEU A 10 42.42 -1.26 -15.51
C LEU A 10 41.76 -1.28 -14.12
N ALA A 11 40.53 -0.78 -14.05
CA ALA A 11 39.51 -1.38 -13.20
C ALA A 11 38.17 -1.38 -13.96
N LEU A 12 37.74 -2.58 -14.38
CA LEU A 12 36.34 -2.84 -14.67
C LEU A 12 35.54 -2.63 -13.38
N ALA A 13 34.53 -1.77 -13.37
CA ALA A 13 33.50 -1.82 -12.33
C ALA A 13 32.19 -1.19 -12.82
N ALA A 14 31.28 -2.09 -13.19
CA ALA A 14 29.82 -2.01 -13.11
C ALA A 14 29.12 -0.71 -13.55
N ALA A 15 28.45 -0.79 -14.69
CA ALA A 15 27.30 0.06 -15.00
C ALA A 15 26.22 -0.12 -13.92
N VAL A 16 26.13 0.82 -12.97
CA VAL A 16 24.98 0.93 -12.08
C VAL A 16 23.88 1.62 -12.87
N VAL A 17 23.05 0.82 -13.52
CA VAL A 17 21.79 1.32 -14.12
C VAL A 17 20.89 1.69 -12.95
N ALA A 18 20.90 2.97 -12.57
CA ALA A 18 19.93 3.53 -11.63
C ALA A 18 18.54 3.43 -12.28
N ALA A 19 17.82 2.36 -11.97
CA ALA A 19 16.40 2.25 -12.29
C ALA A 19 15.67 3.29 -11.43
N LEU A 20 15.51 4.49 -11.99
CA LEU A 20 14.51 5.45 -11.54
C LEU A 20 13.16 4.81 -11.83
N ALA A 21 12.62 4.06 -10.85
CA ALA A 21 11.23 3.66 -10.87
C ALA A 21 10.41 4.96 -10.81
N VAL A 22 9.99 5.43 -11.98
CA VAL A 22 9.03 6.52 -12.11
C VAL A 22 7.75 5.99 -11.50
N ALA A 23 7.50 6.35 -10.23
CA ALA A 23 6.21 6.21 -9.61
C ALA A 23 5.27 7.19 -10.33
N CYS A 24 4.73 6.78 -11.48
CA CYS A 24 3.54 7.41 -12.04
C CYS A 24 2.45 7.25 -10.98
N GLY A 25 2.18 8.32 -10.24
CA GLY A 25 1.11 8.36 -9.26
C GLY A 25 -0.20 8.06 -9.98
N THR A 26 -0.75 6.88 -9.75
CA THR A 26 -2.11 6.57 -10.14
C THR A 26 -3.04 7.47 -9.32
N GLU A 27 -3.99 8.12 -9.99
CA GLU A 27 -5.02 8.97 -9.36
C GLU A 27 -6.01 8.15 -8.49
N THR A 28 -5.81 6.83 -8.44
CA THR A 28 -6.58 5.86 -7.67
C THR A 28 -5.76 5.30 -6.52
N LEU A 29 -6.45 5.02 -5.41
CA LEU A 29 -5.87 4.34 -4.25
C LEU A 29 -5.73 2.85 -4.57
N ASP A 30 -4.60 2.24 -4.21
CA ASP A 30 -4.38 0.80 -4.42
C ASP A 30 -5.24 -0.02 -3.44
N PRO A 31 -6.27 -0.75 -3.90
CA PRO A 31 -7.18 -1.49 -3.01
C PRO A 31 -6.47 -2.67 -2.33
N ASN A 32 -5.57 -3.36 -3.03
CA ASN A 32 -4.81 -4.49 -2.46
C ASN A 32 -3.96 -4.09 -1.25
N ARG A 33 -3.41 -2.87 -1.27
CA ARG A 33 -2.67 -2.29 -0.15
C ARG A 33 -3.61 -2.02 1.02
N VAL A 34 -4.78 -1.44 0.76
CA VAL A 34 -5.79 -1.15 1.79
C VAL A 34 -6.25 -2.45 2.46
N GLU A 35 -6.63 -3.45 1.68
CA GLU A 35 -7.07 -4.77 2.15
C GLU A 35 -6.03 -5.41 3.06
N ARG A 36 -4.76 -5.38 2.64
CA ARG A 36 -3.64 -5.93 3.41
C ARG A 36 -3.45 -5.21 4.74
N VAL A 37 -3.47 -3.87 4.75
CA VAL A 37 -3.32 -3.08 5.97
C VAL A 37 -4.45 -3.36 6.95
N ILE A 38 -5.69 -3.46 6.46
CA ILE A 38 -6.85 -3.81 7.28
C ILE A 38 -6.68 -5.23 7.83
N LYS A 39 -6.38 -6.21 6.97
CA LYS A 39 -6.18 -7.61 7.38
C LYS A 39 -5.13 -7.74 8.47
N GLU A 40 -3.92 -7.22 8.24
CA GLU A 40 -2.84 -7.25 9.24
C GLU A 40 -3.25 -6.56 10.54
N GLY A 41 -3.99 -5.46 10.44
CA GLY A 41 -4.49 -4.74 11.59
C GLY A 41 -5.57 -5.50 12.38
N ILE A 42 -6.43 -6.26 11.71
CA ILE A 42 -7.39 -7.16 12.36
C ILE A 42 -6.67 -8.31 13.03
N GLU A 43 -5.70 -8.93 12.35
CA GLU A 43 -4.86 -10.02 12.89
C GLU A 43 -4.07 -9.56 14.13
N LYS A 44 -3.55 -8.33 14.12
CA LYS A 44 -2.88 -7.74 15.30
C LYS A 44 -3.82 -7.55 16.49
N GLN A 45 -5.09 -7.25 16.26
CA GLN A 45 -6.07 -7.01 17.33
C GLN A 45 -6.71 -8.30 17.85
N SER A 46 -6.96 -9.26 16.97
CA SER A 46 -7.77 -10.46 17.26
C SER A 46 -6.95 -11.76 17.29
N GLY A 47 -5.67 -11.68 16.93
CA GLY A 47 -4.79 -12.84 16.72
C GLY A 47 -4.79 -13.32 15.26
N PRO A 48 -3.81 -14.17 14.90
CA PRO A 48 -3.69 -14.71 13.55
C PRO A 48 -4.93 -15.57 13.21
N GLY A 49 -5.49 -15.38 12.02
CA GLY A 49 -6.69 -16.09 11.60
C GLY A 49 -6.92 -16.00 10.09
N THR A 50 -7.85 -16.81 9.57
CA THR A 50 -8.29 -16.71 8.18
C THR A 50 -9.28 -15.55 8.08
N ILE A 51 -8.74 -14.36 7.75
CA ILE A 51 -9.51 -13.15 7.47
C ILE A 51 -9.30 -12.79 6.00
N GLU A 52 -10.41 -12.59 5.31
CA GLU A 52 -10.47 -12.03 3.97
C GLU A 52 -11.00 -10.61 4.07
N VAL A 53 -10.39 -9.68 3.34
CA VAL A 53 -10.86 -8.29 3.27
C VAL A 53 -11.04 -7.98 1.81
N GLU A 54 -12.23 -7.56 1.43
CA GLU A 54 -12.57 -7.13 0.07
C GLU A 54 -12.90 -5.63 0.10
N CYS A 55 -12.14 -4.83 -0.65
CA CYS A 55 -12.41 -3.42 -0.85
C CYS A 55 -12.94 -3.17 -2.27
N PRO A 56 -13.64 -2.05 -2.52
CA PRO A 56 -14.01 -1.67 -3.88
C PRO A 56 -12.76 -1.49 -4.76
N ASP A 57 -12.83 -1.90 -6.03
CA ASP A 57 -11.69 -1.82 -6.95
C ASP A 57 -11.40 -0.38 -7.44
N ASP A 58 -12.42 0.48 -7.46
CA ASP A 58 -12.35 1.86 -7.95
C ASP A 58 -12.49 2.87 -6.79
N ILE A 59 -11.41 3.04 -6.04
CA ILE A 59 -11.34 4.00 -4.93
C ILE A 59 -10.60 5.24 -5.42
N GLU A 60 -11.34 6.33 -5.61
CA GLU A 60 -10.77 7.63 -5.92
C GLU A 60 -9.82 8.07 -4.78
N LYS A 61 -8.59 8.45 -5.14
CA LYS A 61 -7.60 8.91 -4.16
C LYS A 61 -7.89 10.35 -3.75
N ARG A 62 -8.69 10.52 -2.69
CA ARG A 62 -9.12 11.83 -2.20
C ARG A 62 -9.04 11.89 -0.67
N PRO A 63 -8.22 12.80 -0.10
CA PRO A 63 -8.16 12.97 1.36
C PRO A 63 -9.54 13.20 1.98
N GLY A 64 -9.82 12.51 3.08
CA GLY A 64 -11.11 12.55 3.78
C GLY A 64 -12.23 11.73 3.14
N MET A 65 -12.00 11.10 1.97
CA MET A 65 -12.98 10.21 1.34
C MET A 65 -13.21 8.97 2.20
N ARG A 66 -14.47 8.54 2.25
CA ARG A 66 -14.92 7.37 2.99
C ARG A 66 -15.41 6.31 2.03
N PHE A 67 -14.99 5.08 2.28
CA PHE A 67 -15.45 3.91 1.56
C PHE A 67 -15.59 2.74 2.54
N THR A 68 -16.25 1.68 2.10
CA THR A 68 -16.51 0.52 2.93
C THR A 68 -15.86 -0.70 2.31
N CYS A 69 -15.01 -1.37 3.07
CA CYS A 69 -14.53 -2.71 2.76
C CYS A 69 -15.36 -3.73 3.54
N THR A 70 -15.33 -4.99 3.13
CA THR A 70 -15.99 -6.10 3.81
C THR A 70 -14.93 -7.02 4.38
N ALA A 71 -14.91 -7.21 5.70
CA ALA A 71 -14.08 -8.22 6.34
C ALA A 71 -14.90 -9.49 6.55
N ARG A 72 -14.39 -10.63 6.05
CA ARG A 72 -15.00 -11.95 6.17
C ARG A 72 -14.11 -12.88 6.98
N THR A 73 -14.75 -13.68 7.81
CA THR A 73 -14.12 -14.74 8.61
C THR A 73 -14.95 -16.01 8.49
N LYS A 74 -14.46 -17.12 9.05
CA LYS A 74 -15.10 -18.47 8.94
C LYS A 74 -16.57 -18.57 9.37
N GLY A 75 -17.15 -17.54 9.99
CA GLY A 75 -18.57 -17.56 10.37
C GLY A 75 -19.24 -16.20 10.45
N ALA A 76 -18.58 -15.13 10.02
CA ALA A 76 -19.11 -13.78 10.14
C ALA A 76 -18.52 -12.84 9.09
N GLU A 77 -19.34 -11.89 8.67
CA GLU A 77 -18.93 -10.76 7.84
C GLU A 77 -19.24 -9.47 8.57
N ALA A 78 -18.30 -8.51 8.52
CA ALA A 78 -18.47 -7.20 9.12
C ALA A 78 -18.04 -6.11 8.12
N PRO A 79 -18.84 -5.05 7.95
CA PRO A 79 -18.40 -3.88 7.20
C PRO A 79 -17.27 -3.17 7.95
N VAL A 80 -16.27 -2.73 7.20
CA VAL A 80 -15.12 -1.94 7.66
C VAL A 80 -15.21 -0.57 7.00
N GLU A 81 -15.46 0.46 7.80
CA GLU A 81 -15.43 1.84 7.31
C GLU A 81 -13.98 2.30 7.22
N VAL A 82 -13.58 2.84 6.07
CA VAL A 82 -12.23 3.33 5.81
C VAL A 82 -12.30 4.80 5.45
N VAL A 83 -11.45 5.60 6.08
CA VAL A 83 -11.27 7.03 5.84
C VAL A 83 -9.86 7.26 5.32
N GLN A 84 -9.74 7.84 4.13
CA GLN A 84 -8.45 8.25 3.59
C GLN A 84 -7.91 9.43 4.40
N GLY A 85 -6.70 9.30 4.94
CA GLY A 85 -6.02 10.35 5.67
C GLY A 85 -5.45 11.40 4.72
N ASN A 86 -4.36 11.04 4.04
CA ASN A 86 -3.68 11.91 3.08
C ASN A 86 -3.28 11.14 1.80
N ASP A 87 -2.74 11.86 0.84
CA ASP A 87 -2.24 11.39 -0.45
C ASP A 87 -1.02 10.45 -0.36
N GLU A 88 -0.44 10.26 0.82
CA GLU A 88 0.62 9.26 1.08
C GLU A 88 0.06 7.86 1.37
N GLY A 89 -1.27 7.69 1.33
CA GLY A 89 -1.92 6.40 1.54
C GLY A 89 -2.05 6.03 3.02
N ASN A 90 -2.00 7.01 3.93
CA ASN A 90 -2.44 6.79 5.31
C ASN A 90 -3.95 6.60 5.33
N ILE A 91 -4.43 5.53 5.98
CA ILE A 91 -5.86 5.25 6.15
C ILE A 91 -6.18 5.07 7.63
N ARG A 92 -7.39 5.47 8.02
CA ARG A 92 -7.99 5.12 9.30
C ARG A 92 -9.18 4.21 9.03
N TRP A 93 -9.35 3.16 9.81
CA TRP A 93 -10.43 2.22 9.59
C TRP A 93 -11.01 1.71 10.90
N GLU A 94 -12.27 1.32 10.85
CA GLU A 94 -13.01 0.78 11.99
C GLU A 94 -13.97 -0.33 11.54
N ILE A 95 -14.06 -1.40 12.33
CA ILE A 95 -15.03 -2.47 12.11
C ILE A 95 -16.38 -2.01 12.66
N ARG A 96 -17.40 -1.98 11.81
CA ARG A 96 -18.77 -1.63 12.21
C ARG A 96 -19.55 -2.92 12.40
N PRO A 97 -19.82 -3.36 13.64
CA PRO A 97 -20.72 -4.49 13.84
C PRO A 97 -22.10 -4.12 13.30
N LYS A 98 -22.75 -5.02 12.55
CA LYS A 98 -24.17 -4.86 12.25
C LYS A 98 -24.90 -4.86 13.60
N SER A 99 -25.47 -3.74 13.98
CA SER A 99 -26.34 -3.65 15.16
C SER A 99 -27.54 -4.56 14.91
N SER A 100 -27.60 -5.69 15.61
CA SER A 100 -28.82 -6.49 15.76
C SER A 100 -29.91 -5.71 16.46
#